data_AF-A0A3N4KPB4-F1
#
_entry.id   AF-A0A3N4KPB4-F1
#
_cell.length_a   1.000
_cell.length_b   1.000
_cell.length_c   1.000
_cell.angle_alpha   90.00
_cell.angle_beta   90.00
_cell.angle_gamma   90.00
#
_symmetry.space_group_name_H-M   'P 1'
#
loop_
_entity.id
_entity.type
_entity.pdbx_description
1 polymer ?
#
loop_
_entity_poly.entity_id
_entity_poly.type
_entity_poly.pdbx_seq_one_letter_code
_entity_poly.pdbx_strand_id
1 'polypeptide(L)'
;MLPARAPLTRAASSSSATSHQSGTIKEHWNDLPSHMVTPPSRSLTSTPLSVPPGNEEDDEEEFPALLEALFVSTPTTLPERERKLLHEKVVKSLSTITALQKREVAQIIKRLVIERSLGKKEAKEAVVAFIMRERGVVGWAGGVRRGVESVILDTEA
;
A
#
# COMPACT_ATOMS: atom_id res chain seq x y z
N MET A 1 -16.57 -57.52 -39.93
CA MET A 1 -16.28 -56.21 -40.57
C MET A 1 -16.90 -55.13 -39.70
N LEU A 2 -16.08 -54.30 -39.04
CA LEU A 2 -16.50 -53.21 -38.14
C LEU A 2 -16.28 -51.87 -38.86
N PRO A 3 -17.20 -50.90 -38.82
CA PRO A 3 -16.94 -49.57 -39.37
C PRO A 3 -16.10 -48.72 -38.42
N ALA A 4 -15.09 -48.05 -38.97
CA ALA A 4 -14.19 -47.14 -38.28
C ALA A 4 -14.92 -45.85 -37.81
N ARG A 5 -14.70 -45.47 -36.55
CA ARG A 5 -15.19 -44.20 -35.97
C ARG A 5 -14.38 -43.02 -36.53
N ALA A 6 -15.08 -41.99 -37.00
CA ALA A 6 -14.50 -40.71 -37.43
C ALA A 6 -13.91 -39.92 -36.23
N PRO A 7 -12.87 -39.11 -36.44
CA PRO A 7 -12.33 -38.20 -35.42
C PRO A 7 -13.21 -36.95 -35.28
N LEU A 8 -13.63 -36.65 -34.04
CA LEU A 8 -14.28 -35.39 -33.67
C LEU A 8 -13.22 -34.28 -33.61
N THR A 9 -13.13 -33.46 -34.66
CA THR A 9 -12.37 -32.20 -34.62
C THR A 9 -13.17 -31.16 -33.85
N ARG A 10 -12.76 -30.90 -32.61
CA ARG A 10 -13.28 -29.81 -31.78
C ARG A 10 -12.76 -28.49 -32.35
N ALA A 11 -13.56 -27.84 -33.19
CA ALA A 11 -13.30 -26.46 -33.60
C ALA A 11 -13.31 -25.56 -32.36
N ALA A 12 -12.16 -24.97 -32.03
CA ALA A 12 -12.10 -23.87 -31.08
C ALA A 12 -12.66 -22.63 -31.79
N SER A 13 -13.90 -22.28 -31.50
CA SER A 13 -14.48 -21.00 -31.86
C SER A 13 -13.79 -19.90 -31.04
N SER A 14 -12.78 -19.27 -31.63
CA SER A 14 -12.22 -18.01 -31.14
C SER A 14 -13.30 -16.94 -31.27
N SER A 15 -14.09 -16.75 -30.21
CA SER A 15 -14.95 -15.58 -30.05
C SER A 15 -14.02 -14.40 -29.81
N SER A 16 -13.72 -13.66 -30.88
CA SER A 16 -13.19 -12.31 -30.77
C SER A 16 -14.20 -11.50 -29.97
N ALA A 17 -13.87 -11.10 -28.74
CA ALA A 17 -14.68 -10.19 -27.96
C ALA A 17 -14.72 -8.83 -28.69
N THR A 18 -15.78 -8.63 -29.48
CA THR A 18 -16.06 -7.37 -30.15
C THR A 18 -16.46 -6.36 -29.08
N SER A 19 -15.57 -5.42 -28.77
CA SER A 19 -15.89 -4.27 -27.91
C SER A 19 -17.00 -3.47 -28.59
N HIS A 20 -18.22 -3.52 -28.04
CA HIS A 20 -19.38 -2.80 -28.57
C HIS A 20 -19.41 -1.32 -28.19
N GLN A 21 -18.38 -0.80 -27.50
CA GLN A 21 -18.37 0.58 -27.05
C GLN A 21 -17.44 1.42 -27.92
N SER A 22 -17.98 1.92 -29.03
CA SER A 22 -17.36 3.00 -29.81
C SER A 22 -18.12 4.29 -29.53
N GLY A 23 -17.49 5.20 -28.77
CA GLY A 23 -18.01 6.53 -28.47
C GLY A 23 -17.07 7.30 -27.54
N THR A 24 -16.90 8.60 -27.77
CA THR A 24 -16.17 9.47 -26.84
C THR A 24 -17.03 9.68 -25.60
N ILE A 25 -16.59 9.11 -24.47
CA ILE A 25 -17.20 9.37 -23.16
C ILE A 25 -16.86 10.82 -22.80
N LYS A 26 -17.86 11.72 -22.95
CA LYS A 26 -17.69 13.14 -22.62
C LYS A 26 -17.81 13.39 -21.12
N GLU A 27 -18.54 12.54 -20.40
CA GLU A 27 -18.85 12.70 -18.97
C GLU A 27 -18.88 11.32 -18.31
N HIS A 28 -18.09 11.15 -17.25
CA HIS A 28 -17.99 9.94 -16.44
C HIS A 28 -19.01 10.01 -15.29
N TRP A 29 -19.51 8.87 -14.81
CA TRP A 29 -20.53 8.83 -13.73
C TRP A 29 -20.05 9.46 -12.40
N ASN A 30 -18.74 9.65 -12.23
CA ASN A 30 -18.14 10.38 -11.10
C ASN A 30 -17.70 11.81 -11.43
N ASP A 31 -18.10 12.37 -12.58
CA ASP A 31 -17.84 13.78 -12.85
C ASP A 31 -18.74 14.65 -11.98
N LEU A 32 -18.10 15.55 -11.23
CA LEU A 32 -18.79 16.58 -10.47
C LEU A 32 -19.38 17.59 -11.46
N PRO A 33 -20.57 18.15 -11.18
CA PRO A 33 -21.18 19.10 -12.08
C PRO A 33 -20.29 20.35 -12.23
N SER A 34 -20.09 20.78 -13.48
CA SER A 34 -19.06 21.77 -13.89
C SER A 34 -19.10 23.12 -13.19
N HIS A 35 -20.20 23.43 -12.47
CA HIS A 35 -20.34 24.66 -11.68
C HIS A 35 -19.70 24.59 -10.28
N MET A 36 -19.23 23.41 -9.84
CA MET A 36 -18.53 23.23 -8.56
C MET A 36 -17.00 23.19 -8.68
N VAL A 37 -16.46 23.39 -9.88
CA VAL A 37 -15.01 23.49 -10.08
C VAL A 37 -14.58 24.93 -9.77
N THR A 38 -14.27 25.21 -8.51
CA THR A 38 -13.56 26.43 -8.12
C THR A 38 -12.20 26.48 -8.84
N PRO A 39 -11.81 27.62 -9.45
CA PRO A 39 -10.49 27.76 -10.05
C PRO A 39 -9.40 27.64 -8.96
N PRO A 40 -8.20 27.15 -9.30
CA PRO A 40 -7.12 27.02 -8.33
C PRO A 40 -6.69 28.41 -7.84
N SER A 41 -7.14 28.77 -6.63
CA SER A 41 -6.62 29.92 -5.92
C SER A 41 -5.19 29.63 -5.52
N ARG A 42 -4.26 30.32 -6.19
CA ARG A 42 -2.84 30.32 -5.86
C ARG A 42 -2.63 31.00 -4.50
N SER A 43 -1.72 30.39 -3.74
CA SER A 43 -1.02 30.91 -2.57
C SER A 43 -1.71 30.80 -1.22
N LEU A 44 -1.23 29.85 -0.41
CA LEU A 44 -0.63 30.19 0.88
C LEU A 44 0.72 29.49 1.01
N THR A 45 1.74 30.31 1.22
CA THR A 45 3.12 30.00 1.52
C THR A 45 3.20 29.14 2.78
N SER A 46 3.48 27.85 2.61
CA SER A 46 3.91 27.00 3.71
C SER A 46 5.33 27.40 4.09
N THR A 47 5.51 27.93 5.30
CA THR A 47 6.80 28.05 5.97
C THR A 47 7.58 26.72 5.85
N PRO A 48 8.82 26.70 5.34
CA PRO A 48 9.65 25.52 5.44
C PRO A 48 10.07 25.38 6.91
N LEU A 49 9.49 24.41 7.62
CA LEU A 49 10.12 23.86 8.80
C LEU A 49 11.45 23.27 8.32
N SER A 50 12.56 23.90 8.74
CA SER A 50 13.90 23.35 8.60
C SER A 50 13.96 21.97 9.22
N VAL A 51 13.75 20.95 8.40
CA VAL A 51 14.18 19.59 8.70
C VAL A 51 15.69 19.61 8.54
N PRO A 52 16.49 19.28 9.58
CA PRO A 52 17.93 19.16 9.41
C PRO A 52 18.21 18.11 8.32
N PRO A 53 19.29 18.26 7.54
CA PRO A 53 19.66 17.30 6.50
C PRO A 53 20.14 16.02 7.19
N GLY A 54 19.21 15.14 7.55
CA GLY A 54 19.50 13.78 7.99
C GLY A 54 19.63 12.90 6.74
N ASN A 55 20.78 12.24 6.61
CA ASN A 55 21.16 11.28 5.56
C ASN A 55 19.97 10.64 4.83
N GLU A 56 19.65 11.20 3.67
CA GLU A 56 18.48 10.79 2.87
C GLU A 56 18.63 9.39 2.26
N GLU A 57 19.84 8.84 2.25
CA GLU A 57 20.19 7.54 1.70
C GLU A 57 20.00 6.39 2.71
N ASP A 58 20.09 6.67 4.02
CA ASP A 58 20.02 5.65 5.07
C ASP A 58 18.60 5.07 5.24
N ASP A 59 17.58 5.95 5.22
CA ASP A 59 16.19 5.56 5.51
C ASP A 59 15.56 4.65 4.43
N GLU A 60 16.06 4.68 3.19
CA GLU A 60 15.54 3.85 2.09
C GLU A 60 16.03 2.40 2.17
N GLU A 61 17.29 2.20 2.55
CA GLU A 61 17.88 0.88 2.76
C GLU A 61 17.43 0.26 4.10
N GLU A 62 17.07 1.10 5.08
CA GLU A 62 16.59 0.65 6.39
C GLU A 62 15.14 0.14 6.33
N PHE A 63 14.34 0.54 5.35
CA PHE A 63 12.91 0.19 5.28
C PHE A 63 12.63 -1.33 5.23
N PRO A 64 13.31 -2.14 4.38
CA PRO A 64 13.16 -3.60 4.42
C PRO A 64 13.54 -4.22 5.78
N ALA A 65 14.61 -3.72 6.42
CA ALA A 65 15.04 -4.19 7.73
C ALA A 65 14.01 -3.86 8.82
N LEU A 66 13.36 -2.69 8.73
CA LEU A 66 12.27 -2.29 9.62
C LEU A 66 11.01 -3.15 9.44
N LEU A 67 10.71 -3.55 8.20
CA LEU A 67 9.62 -4.51 7.94
C LEU A 67 9.93 -5.88 8.55
N GLU A 68 11.17 -6.34 8.42
CA GLU A 68 11.61 -7.58 9.05
C GLU A 68 11.54 -7.47 10.58
N ALA A 69 11.96 -6.35 11.16
CA ALA A 69 11.83 -6.10 12.59
C ALA A 69 10.36 -6.12 13.04
N LEU A 70 9.46 -5.47 12.29
CA LEU A 70 8.03 -5.38 12.60
C LEU A 70 7.34 -6.76 12.57
N PHE A 71 7.65 -7.58 11.57
CA PHE A 71 6.97 -8.87 11.38
C PHE A 71 7.72 -10.01 12.08
N VAL A 72 9.04 -10.12 11.94
CA VAL A 72 9.81 -11.27 12.42
C VAL A 72 10.26 -11.10 13.87
N SER A 73 10.89 -9.97 14.20
CA SER A 73 11.57 -9.78 15.48
C SER A 73 10.64 -9.35 16.62
N THR A 74 9.55 -8.65 16.30
CA THR A 74 8.66 -8.08 17.30
C THR A 74 7.60 -9.09 17.77
N PRO A 75 7.34 -9.22 19.08
CA PRO A 75 6.21 -10.00 19.58
C PRO A 75 4.88 -9.50 18.98
N THR A 76 4.09 -10.42 18.42
CA THR A 76 2.86 -10.09 17.69
C THR A 76 1.74 -11.07 18.05
N THR A 77 0.51 -10.57 18.04
CA THR A 77 -0.71 -11.40 18.17
C THR A 77 -1.10 -12.10 16.85
N LEU A 78 -0.43 -11.81 15.73
CA LEU A 78 -0.76 -12.41 14.44
C LEU A 78 -0.28 -13.86 14.31
N PRO A 79 -1.12 -14.74 13.73
CA PRO A 79 -0.68 -16.06 13.30
C PRO A 79 0.50 -15.97 12.33
N GLU A 80 1.44 -16.89 12.42
CA GLU A 80 2.65 -16.93 11.57
C GLU A 80 2.32 -16.89 10.07
N ARG A 81 1.28 -17.63 9.66
CA ARG A 81 0.81 -17.65 8.27
C ARG A 81 0.33 -16.26 7.80
N GLU A 82 -0.43 -15.55 8.63
CA GLU A 82 -0.95 -14.21 8.29
C GLU A 82 0.21 -13.22 8.20
N ARG A 83 1.11 -13.26 9.18
CA ARG A 83 2.33 -12.44 9.19
C ARG A 83 3.19 -12.65 7.94
N LYS A 84 3.43 -13.89 7.51
CA LYS A 84 4.18 -14.18 6.29
C LYS A 84 3.51 -13.60 5.05
N LEU A 85 2.17 -13.72 4.95
CA LEU A 85 1.40 -13.17 3.83
C LEU A 85 1.47 -11.64 3.78
N LEU A 86 1.35 -10.97 4.93
CA LEU A 86 1.44 -9.51 5.01
C LEU A 86 2.84 -9.01 4.66
N HIS A 87 3.87 -9.65 5.22
CA HIS A 87 5.26 -9.33 4.90
C HIS A 87 5.53 -9.49 3.39
N GLU A 88 5.16 -10.64 2.80
CA GLU A 88 5.34 -10.89 1.38
C GLU A 88 4.59 -9.88 0.50
N LYS A 89 3.40 -9.45 0.91
CA LYS A 89 2.61 -8.44 0.19
C LYS A 89 3.32 -7.08 0.13
N VAL A 90 3.92 -6.67 1.24
CA VAL A 90 4.68 -5.41 1.30
C VAL A 90 5.97 -5.53 0.51
N VAL A 91 6.71 -6.64 0.67
CA VAL A 91 7.96 -6.91 -0.06
C VAL A 91 7.76 -6.90 -1.58
N LYS A 92 6.69 -7.54 -2.08
CA LYS A 92 6.33 -7.51 -3.51
C LYS A 92 6.03 -6.11 -4.04
N SER A 93 5.63 -5.21 -3.16
CA SER A 93 5.29 -3.82 -3.53
C SER A 93 6.50 -2.89 -3.40
N LEU A 94 7.66 -3.31 -2.86
CA LEU A 94 8.82 -2.44 -2.62
C LEU A 94 9.35 -1.73 -3.87
N SER A 95 9.19 -2.33 -5.05
CA SER A 95 9.59 -1.74 -6.34
C SER A 95 8.64 -0.65 -6.83
N THR A 96 7.39 -0.63 -6.35
CA THR A 96 6.38 0.37 -6.74
C THR A 96 6.23 1.48 -5.71
N ILE A 97 6.79 1.32 -4.52
CA ILE A 97 6.76 2.32 -3.45
C ILE A 97 7.85 3.37 -3.70
N THR A 98 7.46 4.65 -3.64
CA THR A 98 8.40 5.77 -3.78
C THR A 98 9.28 5.93 -2.55
N ALA A 99 10.47 6.51 -2.72
CA ALA A 99 11.40 6.87 -1.64
C ALA A 99 10.72 7.59 -0.46
N LEU A 100 9.91 8.62 -0.76
CA LEU A 100 9.21 9.42 0.24
C LEU A 100 8.19 8.60 1.04
N GLN A 101 7.47 7.70 0.36
CA GLN A 101 6.53 6.79 1.02
C GLN A 101 7.24 5.76 1.90
N LYS A 102 8.40 5.25 1.48
CA LYS A 102 9.23 4.36 2.32
C LYS A 102 9.68 5.08 3.58
N ARG A 103 10.23 6.29 3.43
CA ARG A 103 10.74 7.11 4.55
C ARG A 103 9.67 7.38 5.59
N GLU A 104 8.48 7.83 5.17
CA GLU A 104 7.43 8.18 6.12
C GLU A 104 6.92 6.95 6.89
N VAL A 105 6.71 5.83 6.22
CA VAL A 105 6.28 4.59 6.88
C VAL A 105 7.41 3.99 7.72
N ALA A 106 8.67 4.06 7.26
CA ALA A 106 9.86 3.69 8.02
C ALA A 106 9.91 4.43 9.35
N GLN A 107 9.71 5.75 9.34
CA GLN A 107 9.70 6.55 10.57
C GLN A 107 8.62 6.11 11.55
N ILE A 108 7.42 5.77 11.07
CA ILE A 108 6.35 5.25 11.94
C ILE A 108 6.77 3.92 12.58
N ILE A 109 7.35 3.00 11.80
CA ILE A 109 7.80 1.69 12.28
C ILE A 109 8.96 1.85 13.27
N LYS A 110 9.94 2.69 12.96
CA LYS A 110 11.12 2.98 13.79
C LYS A 110 10.70 3.54 15.16
N ARG A 111 9.79 4.52 15.18
CA ARG A 111 9.26 5.09 16.42
C ARG A 111 8.48 4.08 17.27
N LEU A 112 7.77 3.15 16.63
CA LEU A 112 7.00 2.11 17.32
C LEU A 112 7.90 0.99 17.87
N VAL A 113 8.77 0.42 17.04
CA VAL A 113 9.48 -0.83 17.32
C VAL A 113 10.83 -0.59 17.99
N ILE A 114 11.59 0.38 17.49
CA ILE A 114 12.96 0.64 17.94
C ILE A 114 12.97 1.64 19.09
N GLU A 115 12.42 2.83 18.85
CA GLU A 115 12.44 3.92 19.85
C GLU A 115 11.40 3.72 20.96
N ARG A 116 10.35 2.90 20.71
CA ARG A 116 9.20 2.68 21.59
C ARG A 116 8.57 3.99 22.09
N SER A 117 8.69 5.06 21.30
CA SER A 117 8.23 6.40 21.60
C SER A 117 6.78 6.65 21.17
N LEU A 118 6.26 5.79 20.28
CA LEU A 118 4.92 5.90 19.71
C LEU A 118 4.03 4.75 20.22
N GLY A 119 2.86 5.09 20.76
CA GLY A 119 1.89 4.09 21.17
C GLY A 119 1.29 3.34 19.98
N LYS A 120 0.86 2.08 20.18
CA LYS A 120 0.21 1.27 19.14
C LYS A 120 -0.97 1.99 18.46
N LYS A 121 -1.78 2.72 19.25
CA LYS A 121 -2.93 3.48 18.73
C LYS A 121 -2.49 4.62 17.81
N GLU A 122 -1.50 5.40 18.24
CA GLU A 122 -0.96 6.53 17.49
C GLU A 122 -0.27 6.07 16.21
N ALA A 123 0.52 4.99 16.28
CA ALA A 123 1.17 4.39 15.12
C ALA A 123 0.14 3.92 14.08
N LYS A 124 -0.94 3.27 14.53
CA LYS A 124 -2.05 2.86 13.65
C LYS A 124 -2.71 4.08 12.99
N GLU A 125 -3.00 5.12 13.75
CA GLU A 125 -3.63 6.34 13.24
C GLU A 125 -2.72 7.06 12.24
N ALA A 126 -1.41 7.10 12.48
CA ALA A 126 -0.42 7.65 11.56
C ALA A 126 -0.40 6.89 10.22
N VAL A 127 -0.40 5.55 10.26
CA VAL A 127 -0.47 4.75 9.01
C VAL A 127 -1.81 4.95 8.30
N VAL A 128 -2.91 5.07 9.03
CA VAL A 128 -4.22 5.36 8.42
C VAL A 128 -4.24 6.74 7.76
N ALA A 129 -3.69 7.77 8.42
CA ALA A 129 -3.57 9.11 7.87
C ALA A 129 -2.74 9.11 6.58
N PHE A 130 -1.62 8.37 6.57
CA PHE A 130 -0.82 8.15 5.36
C PHE A 130 -1.65 7.51 4.23
N ILE A 131 -2.40 6.44 4.53
CA ILE A 131 -3.25 5.75 3.55
C ILE A 131 -4.34 6.66 2.98
N MET A 132 -4.92 7.55 3.80
CA MET A 132 -5.96 8.48 3.35
C MET A 132 -5.41 9.59 2.45
N ARG A 133 -4.13 9.95 2.62
CA ARG A 133 -3.47 11.00 1.82
C ARG A 133 -2.95 10.49 0.49
N GLU A 134 -2.36 9.29 0.49
CA GLU A 134 -1.71 8.70 -0.68
C GLU A 134 -2.65 7.79 -1.47
N ARG A 135 -2.75 7.98 -2.80
CA ARG A 135 -3.57 7.11 -3.65
C ARG A 135 -2.81 5.85 -4.05
N GLY A 136 -3.49 4.71 -4.04
CA GLY A 136 -2.93 3.42 -4.50
C GLY A 136 -2.04 2.69 -3.48
N VAL A 137 -1.84 3.25 -2.28
CA VAL A 137 -0.99 2.61 -1.25
C VAL A 137 -1.72 1.61 -0.36
N VAL A 138 -3.06 1.64 -0.33
CA VAL A 138 -3.91 0.80 0.54
C VAL A 138 -3.53 -0.68 0.49
N GLY A 139 -3.14 -1.17 -0.69
CA GLY A 139 -2.75 -2.56 -0.90
C GLY A 139 -1.63 -3.01 0.04
N TRP A 140 -0.50 -2.31 0.04
CA TRP A 140 0.67 -2.66 0.85
C TRP A 140 0.62 -2.01 2.24
N ALA A 141 0.24 -0.74 2.33
CA ALA A 141 0.20 0.00 3.59
C ALA A 141 -0.87 -0.55 4.55
N GLY A 142 -1.94 -1.16 4.02
CA GLY A 142 -2.90 -1.90 4.84
C GLY A 142 -2.28 -3.11 5.54
N GLY A 143 -1.27 -3.74 4.94
CA GLY A 143 -0.50 -4.81 5.58
C GLY A 143 0.41 -4.29 6.69
N VAL A 144 1.06 -3.13 6.47
CA VAL A 144 1.85 -2.46 7.51
C VAL A 144 0.98 -2.04 8.70
N ARG A 145 -0.19 -1.44 8.44
CA ARG A 145 -1.17 -1.09 9.49
C ARG A 145 -1.52 -2.30 10.34
N ARG A 146 -1.79 -3.44 9.69
CA ARG A 146 -2.15 -4.68 10.38
C ARG A 146 -0.98 -5.21 11.21
N GLY A 147 0.25 -5.13 10.69
CA GLY A 147 1.47 -5.42 11.43
C GLY A 147 1.60 -4.55 12.68
N VAL A 148 1.50 -3.23 12.54
CA VAL A 148 1.55 -2.26 13.65
C VAL A 148 0.47 -2.53 14.71
N GLU A 149 -0.77 -2.81 14.30
CA GLU A 149 -1.87 -3.13 15.22
C GLU A 149 -1.63 -4.44 15.98
N SER A 150 -0.86 -5.35 15.42
CA SER A 150 -0.60 -6.65 16.02
C SER A 150 0.54 -6.69 17.02
N VAL A 151 1.40 -5.66 17.01
CA VAL A 151 2.55 -5.58 17.91
C VAL A 151 2.06 -5.62 19.36
N ILE A 152 2.66 -6.50 20.14
CA ILE A 152 2.51 -6.56 21.59
C ILE A 152 3.62 -5.66 22.14
N LEU A 153 3.24 -4.46 22.55
CA LEU A 153 4.12 -3.61 23.34
C LEU A 153 3.94 -4.04 24.78
N ASP A 154 5.03 -4.37 25.47
CA ASP A 154 5.06 -4.59 26.92
C ASP A 154 4.88 -3.24 27.65
N THR A 155 3.75 -2.58 27.39
CA THR A 155 3.32 -1.36 28.05
C THR A 155 2.16 -1.73 28.97
N GLU A 156 2.44 -2.60 29.93
CA GLU A 156 1.71 -2.65 31.19
C GLU A 156 2.59 -2.00 32.26
N ALA A 157 2.27 -0.74 32.58
CA ALA A 157 2.32 -0.13 33.91
C ALA A 157 1.69 1.27 33.84
#